data_AF-A0A972TFT8-F1
#
_entry.id   AF-A0A972TFT8-F1
#
_cell.length_a   1.000
_cell.length_b   1.000
_cell.length_c   1.000
_cell.angle_alpha   90.00
_cell.angle_beta   90.00
_cell.angle_gamma   90.00
#
_symmetry.space_group_name_H-M   'P 1'
#
loop_
_entity.id
_entity.type
_entity.pdbx_description
1 polymer ?
#
loop_
_entity_poly.entity_id
_entity_poly.type
_entity_poly.pdbx_seq_one_letter_code
_entity_poly.pdbx_strand_id
1 'polypeptide(L)'
;MSILKIAVASVLVLSLVLGLALPALADSDEPLPWAGDSQARIVRGTVTEVDEENQAYFKVQSGEDEIDIRVDENTGYFMLDVPGPITALAQQFRLRNQAEVGTPEEQGLRLRLRNQAEVGAQVEPGMGLGLKNRVRAGALVSNQARLRAQNQVAQTEDVPLPEPQQTIRRPFGEKAEFSDIEVGDRVVVWLADGESLARWVLIIKPATCARVSGTITALSSETIEITPDDSEAVTLHYNEDTVFVLNGFIAVEEGQLARAAYESENMLAERVNVSLAGD
;
A
#
# COMPACT_ATOMS: atom_id res chain seq x y z
N MET A 1 -50.04 -5.33 69.43
CA MET A 1 -49.65 -6.75 69.58
C MET A 1 -49.96 -7.45 68.27
N SER A 2 -48.97 -8.17 67.72
CA SER A 2 -49.07 -9.27 66.76
C SER A 2 -49.73 -9.06 65.38
N ILE A 3 -48.96 -8.54 64.40
CA ILE A 3 -49.06 -8.95 62.98
C ILE A 3 -47.65 -8.86 62.35
N LEU A 4 -46.76 -9.78 62.71
CA LEU A 4 -45.48 -9.96 62.02
C LEU A 4 -45.10 -11.44 62.14
N LYS A 5 -45.49 -12.24 61.16
CA LYS A 5 -45.04 -13.60 60.83
C LYS A 5 -46.04 -14.16 59.82
N ILE A 6 -45.66 -14.18 58.55
CA ILE A 6 -46.08 -15.07 57.44
C ILE A 6 -45.73 -14.29 56.16
N ALA A 7 -44.46 -14.30 55.76
CA ALA A 7 -44.03 -13.84 54.43
C ALA A 7 -42.61 -14.33 54.07
N VAL A 8 -42.16 -15.49 54.57
CA VAL A 8 -40.78 -15.99 54.30
C VAL A 8 -40.77 -17.47 53.83
N ALA A 9 -41.94 -18.06 53.54
CA ALA A 9 -42.02 -19.47 53.14
C ALA A 9 -42.41 -19.70 51.66
N SER A 10 -42.44 -18.68 50.81
CA SER A 10 -42.89 -18.80 49.41
C SER A 10 -41.80 -18.58 48.35
N VAL A 11 -40.53 -18.45 48.73
CA VAL A 11 -39.42 -18.23 47.77
C VAL A 11 -38.60 -19.51 47.50
N LEU A 12 -38.78 -20.58 48.28
CA LEU A 12 -37.95 -21.79 48.16
C LEU A 12 -38.51 -22.92 47.28
N VAL A 13 -39.73 -22.80 46.76
CA VAL A 13 -40.38 -23.89 45.99
C VAL A 13 -40.37 -23.65 44.47
N LEU A 14 -40.08 -22.43 44.01
CA LEU A 14 -39.99 -22.13 42.57
C LEU A 14 -38.60 -22.38 41.96
N SER A 15 -37.57 -22.62 42.77
CA SER A 15 -36.21 -22.93 42.31
C SER A 15 -35.94 -24.42 42.06
N LEU A 16 -36.90 -25.32 42.35
CA LEU A 16 -36.68 -26.77 42.26
C LEU A 16 -37.22 -27.43 40.97
N VAL A 17 -37.86 -26.68 40.07
CA VAL A 17 -38.48 -27.27 38.84
C VAL A 17 -37.74 -26.89 37.55
N LEU A 18 -36.62 -26.16 37.62
CA LEU A 18 -35.79 -25.84 36.44
C LEU A 18 -34.52 -26.68 36.33
N GLY A 19 -34.51 -27.89 36.90
CA GLY A 19 -33.47 -28.88 36.69
C GLY A 19 -34.08 -30.13 36.08
N LEU A 20 -33.87 -30.33 34.78
CA LEU A 20 -33.94 -31.59 33.99
C LEU A 20 -34.49 -31.33 32.58
N ALA A 21 -33.70 -30.69 31.71
CA ALA A 21 -33.70 -30.95 30.26
C ALA A 21 -32.67 -30.06 29.53
N LEU A 22 -31.38 -30.34 29.68
CA LEU A 22 -30.40 -30.02 28.64
C LEU A 22 -29.32 -31.12 28.62
N PRO A 23 -29.59 -32.29 28.02
CA PRO A 23 -28.52 -33.13 27.51
C PRO A 23 -27.91 -32.44 26.27
N ALA A 24 -26.58 -32.47 26.15
CA ALA A 24 -25.78 -32.02 25.01
C ALA A 24 -25.50 -30.50 24.86
N LEU A 25 -24.52 -30.01 25.64
CA LEU A 25 -23.68 -28.85 25.30
C LEU A 25 -22.20 -29.17 25.64
N ALA A 26 -21.79 -30.40 25.38
CA ALA A 26 -20.39 -30.78 25.37
C ALA A 26 -20.08 -31.21 23.93
N ASP A 27 -19.08 -30.54 23.34
CA ASP A 27 -18.58 -30.73 21.98
C ASP A 27 -19.44 -30.13 20.85
N SER A 28 -19.55 -28.81 20.86
CA SER A 28 -19.37 -28.10 19.60
C SER A 28 -17.88 -27.82 19.44
N ASP A 29 -17.13 -28.82 18.97
CA ASP A 29 -16.13 -28.55 17.92
C ASP A 29 -16.93 -28.05 16.70
N GLU A 30 -17.56 -26.86 16.84
CA GLU A 30 -17.88 -26.08 15.67
C GLU A 30 -16.52 -25.64 15.18
N PRO A 31 -16.04 -26.17 14.03
CA PRO A 31 -14.89 -25.55 13.41
C PRO A 31 -15.25 -24.08 13.31
N LEU A 32 -14.41 -23.24 13.92
CA LEU A 32 -14.48 -21.80 13.77
C LEU A 32 -14.89 -21.52 12.32
N PRO A 33 -15.95 -20.72 12.05
CA PRO A 33 -16.57 -20.64 10.71
C PRO A 33 -15.63 -20.16 9.59
N TRP A 34 -14.36 -19.90 9.92
CA TRP A 34 -13.25 -19.53 9.06
C TRP A 34 -12.21 -20.64 8.85
N ALA A 35 -12.43 -21.87 9.33
CA ALA A 35 -11.52 -23.02 9.13
C ALA A 35 -11.78 -23.80 7.83
N GLY A 36 -12.54 -23.23 6.89
CA GLY A 36 -12.54 -23.67 5.50
C GLY A 36 -11.32 -23.07 4.77
N ASP A 37 -10.82 -23.77 3.74
CA ASP A 37 -9.69 -23.35 2.88
C ASP A 37 -10.00 -22.10 2.02
N SER A 38 -10.76 -21.15 2.54
CA SER A 38 -11.15 -19.93 1.87
C SER A 38 -10.02 -18.91 1.99
N GLN A 39 -9.32 -18.74 0.86
CA GLN A 39 -8.26 -17.77 0.73
C GLN A 39 -8.82 -16.36 0.98
N ALA A 40 -8.42 -15.74 2.09
CA ALA A 40 -8.78 -14.37 2.42
C ALA A 40 -8.57 -13.45 1.20
N ARG A 41 -9.65 -12.79 0.75
CA ARG A 41 -9.61 -11.92 -0.42
C ARG A 41 -9.03 -10.57 -0.02
N ILE A 42 -7.93 -10.18 -0.66
CA ILE A 42 -7.28 -8.88 -0.45
C ILE A 42 -7.76 -7.90 -1.53
N VAL A 43 -8.31 -6.77 -1.11
CA VAL A 43 -8.67 -5.64 -2.00
C VAL A 43 -7.64 -4.52 -1.80
N ARG A 44 -7.22 -3.90 -2.90
CA ARG A 44 -6.28 -2.78 -2.89
C ARG A 44 -6.81 -1.67 -3.77
N GLY A 45 -6.87 -0.45 -3.28
CA GLY A 45 -7.38 0.64 -4.10
C GLY A 45 -7.35 1.99 -3.42
N THR A 46 -8.10 2.92 -3.98
CA THR A 46 -8.28 4.28 -3.46
C THR A 46 -9.73 4.45 -3.00
N VAL A 47 -9.93 5.06 -1.85
CA VAL A 47 -11.26 5.34 -1.30
C VAL A 47 -11.94 6.42 -2.14
N THR A 48 -13.15 6.12 -2.64
CA THR A 48 -13.95 7.05 -3.47
C THR A 48 -15.14 7.63 -2.72
N GLU A 49 -15.66 6.91 -1.72
CA GLU A 49 -16.84 7.29 -0.94
C GLU A 49 -16.71 6.70 0.47
N VAL A 50 -17.14 7.44 1.49
CA VAL A 50 -17.18 7.02 2.89
C VAL A 50 -18.56 7.33 3.45
N ASP A 51 -19.20 6.37 4.12
CA ASP A 51 -20.47 6.59 4.81
C ASP A 51 -20.23 7.35 6.13
N GLU A 52 -20.21 8.68 6.05
CA GLU A 52 -19.97 9.55 7.21
C GLU A 52 -21.10 9.44 8.26
N GLU A 53 -22.33 9.11 7.85
CA GLU A 53 -23.49 9.10 8.74
C GLU A 53 -23.54 7.86 9.62
N ASN A 54 -23.39 6.66 9.03
CA ASN A 54 -23.53 5.41 9.77
C ASN A 54 -22.21 4.66 9.98
N GLN A 55 -21.12 5.09 9.31
CA GLN A 55 -19.81 4.45 9.39
C GLN A 55 -19.86 2.94 9.10
N ALA A 56 -20.79 2.53 8.25
CA ALA A 56 -21.08 1.11 8.00
C ALA A 56 -20.35 0.56 6.76
N TYR A 57 -19.95 1.44 5.84
CA TYR A 57 -19.24 1.06 4.63
C TYR A 57 -18.41 2.19 4.03
N PHE A 58 -17.50 1.82 3.13
CA PHE A 58 -16.79 2.74 2.24
C PHE A 58 -16.56 2.06 0.88
N LYS A 59 -16.33 2.85 -0.18
CA LYS A 59 -16.08 2.33 -1.53
C LYS A 59 -14.62 2.46 -1.91
N VAL A 60 -14.11 1.42 -2.56
CA VAL A 60 -12.72 1.34 -3.01
C VAL A 60 -12.65 1.13 -4.51
N GLN A 61 -12.00 2.07 -5.21
CA GLN A 61 -11.64 1.92 -6.61
C GLN A 61 -10.38 1.06 -6.74
N SER A 62 -10.53 -0.13 -7.32
CA SER A 62 -9.46 -1.09 -7.59
C SER A 62 -9.33 -1.32 -9.10
N GLY A 63 -8.52 -0.51 -9.78
CA GLY A 63 -8.43 -0.56 -11.24
C GLY A 63 -9.64 0.11 -11.88
N GLU A 64 -10.39 -0.64 -12.70
CA GLU A 64 -11.65 -0.16 -13.32
C GLU A 64 -12.88 -0.49 -12.46
N ASP A 65 -12.73 -1.36 -11.46
CA ASP A 65 -13.82 -1.80 -10.60
C ASP A 65 -13.95 -0.93 -9.35
N GLU A 66 -15.19 -0.62 -8.97
CA GLU A 66 -15.55 -0.04 -7.67
C GLU A 66 -16.12 -1.16 -6.78
N ILE A 67 -15.63 -1.26 -5.55
CA ILE A 67 -15.99 -2.32 -4.60
C ILE A 67 -16.53 -1.68 -3.32
N ASP A 68 -17.76 -2.03 -2.93
CA ASP A 68 -18.34 -1.69 -1.64
C ASP A 68 -17.70 -2.55 -0.54
N ILE A 69 -17.09 -1.91 0.45
CA ILE A 69 -16.48 -2.54 1.62
C ILE A 69 -17.34 -2.23 2.84
N ARG A 70 -17.93 -3.27 3.44
CA ARG A 70 -18.68 -3.17 4.70
C ARG A 70 -17.76 -3.31 5.89
N VAL A 71 -18.10 -2.67 6.99
CA VAL A 71 -17.36 -2.75 8.25
C VAL A 71 -18.30 -2.99 9.42
N ASP A 72 -17.76 -3.53 10.51
CA ASP A 72 -18.46 -3.72 11.77
C ASP A 72 -17.56 -3.43 12.97
N GLU A 73 -18.05 -3.71 14.17
CA GLU A 73 -17.29 -3.54 15.42
C GLU A 73 -16.06 -4.47 15.54
N ASN A 74 -15.96 -5.50 14.69
CA ASN A 74 -14.86 -6.46 14.66
C ASN A 74 -13.81 -6.10 13.60
N THR A 75 -14.10 -5.15 12.70
CA THR A 75 -13.13 -4.63 11.74
C THR A 75 -12.00 -3.92 12.48
N GLY A 76 -10.77 -4.38 12.30
CA GLY A 76 -9.60 -3.67 12.82
C GLY A 76 -9.00 -2.70 11.80
N TYR A 77 -8.65 -1.50 12.25
CA TYR A 77 -8.05 -0.45 11.43
C TYR A 77 -6.63 -0.16 11.88
N PHE A 78 -5.74 0.04 10.92
CA PHE A 78 -4.36 0.43 11.17
C PHE A 78 -3.88 1.45 10.15
N MET A 79 -3.15 2.44 10.63
CA MET A 79 -2.43 3.38 9.78
C MET A 79 -1.11 2.74 9.36
N LEU A 80 -0.85 2.69 8.06
CA LEU A 80 0.42 2.24 7.52
C LEU A 80 1.24 3.47 7.12
N ASP A 81 2.21 3.82 7.95
CA ASP A 81 3.25 4.77 7.60
C ASP A 81 4.12 4.14 6.51
N VAL A 82 3.75 4.37 5.26
CA VAL A 82 4.59 3.96 4.15
C VAL A 82 5.68 5.02 4.04
N PRO A 83 6.97 4.66 4.21
CA PRO A 83 8.05 5.62 4.05
C PRO A 83 7.90 6.33 2.70
N GLY A 84 7.89 7.68 2.72
CA GLY A 84 7.72 8.54 1.54
C GLY A 84 8.52 8.14 0.28
N PRO A 85 9.72 7.51 0.36
CA PRO A 85 10.41 7.01 -0.82
C PRO A 85 9.63 6.00 -1.66
N ILE A 86 8.77 5.15 -1.05
CA ILE A 86 8.04 4.09 -1.75
C ILE A 86 6.79 4.65 -2.46
N THR A 87 6.09 5.59 -1.84
CA THR A 87 4.91 6.25 -2.42
C THR A 87 5.29 7.14 -3.60
N ALA A 88 6.38 7.92 -3.48
CA ALA A 88 6.89 8.75 -4.57
C ALA A 88 7.33 7.92 -5.79
N LEU A 89 7.94 6.75 -5.57
CA LEU A 89 8.32 5.84 -6.64
C LEU A 89 7.07 5.27 -7.35
N ALA A 90 6.06 4.84 -6.58
CA ALA A 90 4.80 4.35 -7.13
C ALA A 90 4.04 5.43 -7.92
N GLN A 91 4.04 6.68 -7.45
CA GLN A 91 3.45 7.81 -8.15
C GLN A 91 4.23 8.15 -9.43
N GLN A 92 5.56 8.12 -9.39
CA GLN A 92 6.40 8.32 -10.56
C GLN A 92 6.17 7.24 -11.63
N PHE A 93 6.03 5.97 -11.25
CA PHE A 93 5.64 4.91 -12.19
C PHE A 93 4.25 5.15 -12.78
N ARG A 94 3.29 5.65 -11.98
CA ARG A 94 1.95 5.98 -12.47
C ARG A 94 1.96 7.11 -13.50
N LEU A 95 2.67 8.20 -13.22
CA LEU A 95 2.83 9.33 -14.14
C LEU A 95 3.57 8.92 -15.41
N ARG A 96 4.63 8.11 -15.29
CA ARG A 96 5.35 7.57 -16.44
C ARG A 96 4.46 6.69 -17.31
N ASN A 97 3.67 5.82 -16.70
CA ASN A 97 2.75 4.95 -17.44
C ASN A 97 1.63 5.76 -18.10
N GLN A 98 1.14 6.83 -17.47
CA GLN A 98 0.16 7.74 -18.08
C GLN A 98 0.76 8.55 -19.24
N ALA A 99 2.02 8.98 -19.15
CA ALA A 99 2.73 9.67 -20.23
C ALA A 99 3.11 8.73 -21.40
N GLU A 100 3.23 7.42 -21.16
CA GLU A 100 3.51 6.42 -22.21
C GLU A 100 2.24 5.93 -22.94
N VAL A 101 1.03 6.25 -22.44
CA VAL A 101 -0.23 6.13 -23.21
C VAL A 101 -0.33 7.32 -24.18
N GLY A 102 0.60 7.38 -25.12
CA GLY A 102 0.45 8.19 -26.33
C GLY A 102 -0.78 7.73 -27.11
N THR A 103 -1.34 8.62 -27.92
CA THR A 103 -2.51 8.31 -28.76
C THR A 103 -2.23 7.06 -29.62
N PRO A 104 -3.26 6.27 -29.97
CA PRO A 104 -3.08 5.04 -30.75
C PRO A 104 -2.26 5.23 -32.05
N GLU A 105 -2.26 6.43 -32.63
CA GLU A 105 -1.43 6.80 -33.79
C GLU A 105 0.07 6.88 -33.48
N GLU A 106 0.47 7.44 -32.34
CA GLU A 106 1.88 7.57 -31.95
C GLU A 106 2.50 6.21 -31.61
N GLN A 107 1.72 5.32 -31.00
CA GLN A 107 2.15 3.94 -30.74
C GLN A 107 2.37 3.16 -32.04
N GLY A 108 1.52 3.38 -33.06
CA GLY A 108 1.68 2.79 -34.39
C GLY A 108 2.93 3.28 -35.13
N LEU A 109 3.29 4.57 -35.01
CA LEU A 109 4.48 5.15 -35.62
C LEU A 109 5.78 4.64 -34.98
N ARG A 110 5.82 4.51 -33.65
CA ARG A 110 6.99 3.96 -32.93
C ARG A 110 7.27 2.50 -33.26
N LEU A 111 6.22 1.67 -33.41
CA LEU A 111 6.36 0.28 -33.86
C LEU A 111 6.89 0.18 -35.30
N ARG A 112 6.49 1.09 -36.19
CA ARG A 112 7.00 1.14 -37.57
C ARG A 112 8.47 1.55 -37.66
N LEU A 113 8.91 2.52 -36.85
CA LEU A 113 10.32 2.95 -36.80
C LEU A 113 11.24 1.85 -36.25
N ARG A 114 10.79 1.08 -35.26
CA ARG A 114 11.58 -0.02 -34.69
C ARG A 114 11.76 -1.19 -35.68
N ASN A 115 10.70 -1.51 -36.44
CA ASN A 115 10.77 -2.54 -37.48
C ASN A 115 11.59 -2.09 -38.69
N GLN A 116 11.66 -0.80 -39.02
CA GLN A 116 12.54 -0.31 -40.08
C GLN A 116 14.02 -0.32 -39.70
N ALA A 117 14.35 -0.12 -38.41
CA ALA A 117 15.73 -0.20 -37.95
C ALA A 117 16.31 -1.63 -37.99
N GLU A 118 15.48 -2.67 -37.80
CA GLU A 118 15.93 -4.07 -37.89
C GLU A 118 16.05 -4.58 -39.34
N VAL A 119 15.34 -3.97 -40.30
CA VAL A 119 15.39 -4.36 -41.72
C VAL A 119 16.58 -3.69 -42.45
N GLY A 120 17.17 -2.63 -41.90
CA GLY A 120 18.32 -1.92 -42.50
C GLY A 120 19.69 -2.57 -42.35
N ALA A 121 19.82 -3.64 -41.55
CA ALA A 121 21.12 -4.27 -41.26
C ALA A 121 21.43 -5.54 -42.10
N GLN A 122 20.80 -5.69 -43.26
CA GLN A 122 21.01 -6.85 -44.14
C GLN A 122 21.19 -6.46 -45.61
N VAL A 123 22.19 -5.65 -45.94
CA VAL A 123 22.80 -5.68 -47.29
C VAL A 123 24.28 -5.27 -47.20
N GLU A 124 25.20 -6.24 -47.38
CA GLU A 124 26.19 -6.23 -48.47
C GLU A 124 26.98 -7.56 -48.50
N PRO A 125 27.47 -8.00 -49.68
CA PRO A 125 27.84 -9.37 -49.97
C PRO A 125 29.36 -9.61 -50.00
N GLY A 126 29.81 -10.76 -49.50
CA GLY A 126 31.22 -11.11 -49.63
C GLY A 126 31.55 -12.53 -49.19
N MET A 127 31.76 -13.39 -50.18
CA MET A 127 32.28 -14.77 -50.15
C MET A 127 32.98 -15.21 -48.85
N GLY A 128 32.42 -16.24 -48.21
CA GLY A 128 33.08 -16.95 -47.11
C GLY A 128 32.43 -18.31 -46.87
N LEU A 129 33.09 -19.36 -47.34
CA LEU A 129 32.73 -20.76 -47.19
C LEU A 129 32.43 -21.17 -45.73
N GLY A 130 31.29 -21.84 -45.56
CA GLY A 130 31.13 -22.95 -44.63
C GLY A 130 30.99 -22.60 -43.14
N LEU A 131 29.76 -22.70 -42.62
CA LEU A 131 29.39 -23.74 -41.65
C LEU A 131 27.95 -23.56 -41.21
N LYS A 132 27.26 -24.70 -41.20
CA LYS A 132 25.88 -24.92 -40.73
C LYS A 132 25.66 -24.25 -39.38
N ASN A 133 24.73 -23.30 -39.29
CA ASN A 133 24.03 -23.04 -38.04
C ASN A 133 22.53 -22.95 -38.28
N ARG A 134 21.86 -23.91 -37.66
CA ARG A 134 20.45 -24.25 -37.75
C ARG A 134 19.76 -23.59 -36.56
N VAL A 135 18.61 -22.98 -36.82
CA VAL A 135 17.52 -22.71 -35.86
C VAL A 135 17.75 -21.62 -34.80
N ARG A 136 17.09 -20.47 -34.95
CA ARG A 136 16.53 -19.68 -33.84
C ARG A 136 15.45 -18.71 -34.31
N ALA A 137 14.36 -19.24 -34.86
CA ALA A 137 13.14 -18.51 -35.22
C ALA A 137 11.98 -18.86 -34.26
N GLY A 138 12.24 -18.86 -32.95
CA GLY A 138 11.24 -19.26 -31.93
C GLY A 138 11.17 -18.40 -30.68
N ALA A 139 11.88 -17.27 -30.62
CA ALA A 139 12.04 -16.50 -29.37
C ALA A 139 11.16 -15.24 -29.25
N LEU A 140 10.36 -14.89 -30.26
CA LEU A 140 9.56 -13.65 -30.25
C LEU A 140 8.11 -13.84 -29.78
N VAL A 141 7.59 -15.08 -29.78
CA VAL A 141 6.23 -15.38 -29.28
C VAL A 141 6.21 -15.64 -27.76
N SER A 142 7.37 -15.92 -27.15
CA SER A 142 7.45 -16.26 -25.72
C SER A 142 7.48 -15.05 -24.78
N ASN A 143 7.90 -13.86 -25.23
CA ASN A 143 7.97 -12.68 -24.35
C ASN A 143 6.61 -12.03 -24.08
N GLN A 144 5.66 -12.10 -25.03
CA GLN A 144 4.33 -11.51 -24.84
C GLN A 144 3.45 -12.33 -23.88
N ALA A 145 3.63 -13.66 -23.84
CA ALA A 145 3.03 -14.52 -22.82
C ALA A 145 3.65 -14.28 -21.43
N ARG A 146 4.94 -13.94 -21.37
CA ARG A 146 5.66 -13.69 -20.12
C ARG A 146 5.25 -12.39 -19.42
N LEU A 147 4.85 -11.36 -20.18
CA LEU A 147 4.31 -10.12 -19.62
C LEU A 147 2.88 -10.28 -19.08
N ARG A 148 2.07 -11.20 -19.63
CA ARG A 148 0.77 -11.58 -19.02
C ARG A 148 0.94 -12.46 -17.79
N ALA A 149 2.00 -13.25 -17.72
CA ALA A 149 2.34 -14.06 -16.55
C ALA A 149 2.98 -13.24 -15.40
N GLN A 150 3.58 -12.07 -15.65
CA GLN A 150 4.19 -11.25 -14.58
C GLN A 150 3.20 -10.35 -13.83
N ASN A 151 2.04 -10.02 -14.43
CA ASN A 151 0.92 -9.41 -13.69
C ASN A 151 0.02 -10.45 -13.01
N GLN A 152 0.22 -11.73 -13.30
CA GLN A 152 -0.20 -12.82 -12.43
C GLN A 152 0.94 -13.10 -11.47
N VAL A 153 1.08 -12.26 -10.44
CA VAL A 153 1.91 -12.60 -9.27
C VAL A 153 1.52 -14.04 -8.89
N ALA A 154 2.52 -14.93 -8.87
CA ALA A 154 2.35 -16.32 -8.53
C ALA A 154 1.44 -16.42 -7.29
N GLN A 155 0.25 -16.98 -7.50
CA GLN A 155 -0.55 -17.53 -6.42
C GLN A 155 0.36 -18.57 -5.78
N THR A 156 0.98 -18.16 -4.68
CA THR A 156 1.94 -18.98 -3.96
C THR A 156 1.12 -20.08 -3.33
N GLU A 157 1.45 -21.33 -3.68
CA GLU A 157 0.86 -22.53 -3.10
C GLU A 157 0.85 -22.44 -1.58
N ASP A 158 -0.33 -22.66 -1.01
CA ASP A 158 -0.64 -23.01 0.39
C ASP A 158 0.50 -22.81 1.38
N VAL A 159 0.80 -21.55 1.68
CA VAL A 159 1.40 -21.21 2.96
C VAL A 159 0.22 -21.04 3.92
N PRO A 160 0.03 -21.95 4.90
CA PRO A 160 -0.95 -21.73 5.96
C PRO A 160 -0.61 -20.38 6.58
N LEU A 161 -1.49 -19.40 6.42
CA LEU A 161 -1.39 -18.15 7.14
C LEU A 161 -1.39 -18.53 8.62
N PRO A 162 -0.32 -18.25 9.38
CA PRO A 162 -0.33 -18.55 10.80
C PRO A 162 -1.55 -17.85 11.39
N GLU A 163 -2.36 -18.61 12.13
CA GLU A 163 -3.35 -18.00 13.02
C GLU A 163 -2.65 -16.85 13.75
N PRO A 164 -3.22 -15.65 13.80
CA PRO A 164 -2.60 -14.51 14.43
C PRO A 164 -2.50 -14.79 15.93
N GLN A 165 -1.47 -15.54 16.32
CA GLN A 165 -1.07 -15.71 17.69
C GLN A 165 -0.83 -14.29 18.21
N GLN A 166 -1.48 -13.96 19.32
CA GLN A 166 -1.53 -12.64 19.97
C GLN A 166 -0.15 -12.05 20.36
N THR A 167 0.93 -12.69 19.93
CA THR A 167 2.33 -12.28 20.07
C THR A 167 2.92 -11.61 18.83
N ILE A 168 2.15 -11.31 17.77
CA ILE A 168 2.65 -10.38 16.75
C ILE A 168 2.71 -8.99 17.38
N ARG A 169 3.84 -8.66 17.99
CA ARG A 169 4.15 -7.31 18.46
C ARG A 169 4.21 -6.39 17.24
N ARG A 170 3.06 -5.80 16.91
CA ARG A 170 2.82 -4.72 15.93
C ARG A 170 3.24 -5.04 14.49
N PRO A 171 2.50 -5.88 13.75
CA PRO A 171 2.78 -6.04 12.31
C PRO A 171 2.33 -4.86 11.46
N PHE A 172 1.40 -4.04 11.95
CA PHE A 172 0.72 -3.02 11.14
C PHE A 172 0.60 -1.71 11.92
N GLY A 173 1.61 -0.84 11.74
CA GLY A 173 1.68 0.56 12.17
C GLY A 173 0.94 0.96 13.46
N GLU A 174 0.36 2.17 13.45
CA GLU A 174 -0.45 2.71 14.54
C GLU A 174 -1.90 2.23 14.42
N LYS A 175 -2.58 2.03 15.56
CA LYS A 175 -4.02 1.69 15.54
C LYS A 175 -4.81 2.90 15.06
N ALA A 176 -5.72 2.68 14.12
CA ALA A 176 -6.60 3.70 13.57
C ALA A 176 -8.07 3.42 13.94
N GLU A 177 -8.95 4.32 13.52
CA GLU A 177 -10.40 4.23 13.60
C GLU A 177 -11.02 4.44 12.20
N PHE A 178 -12.32 4.14 12.06
CA PHE A 178 -13.02 4.34 10.79
C PHE A 178 -13.00 5.81 10.33
N SER A 179 -13.05 6.75 11.29
CA SER A 179 -12.98 8.18 11.02
C SER A 179 -11.66 8.65 10.39
N ASP A 180 -10.62 7.82 10.45
CA ASP A 180 -9.34 8.14 9.82
C ASP A 180 -9.34 7.84 8.31
N ILE A 181 -10.38 7.19 7.79
CA ILE A 181 -10.54 6.91 6.36
C ILE A 181 -11.13 8.13 5.67
N GLU A 182 -10.40 8.69 4.71
CA GLU A 182 -10.83 9.84 3.92
C GLU A 182 -10.88 9.50 2.42
N VAL A 183 -11.71 10.23 1.67
CA VAL A 183 -11.74 10.12 0.21
C VAL A 183 -10.37 10.50 -0.35
N GLY A 184 -9.81 9.62 -1.20
CA GLY A 184 -8.47 9.77 -1.75
C GLY A 184 -7.41 8.90 -1.05
N ASP A 185 -7.70 8.38 0.14
CA ASP A 185 -6.80 7.47 0.83
C ASP A 185 -6.58 6.18 0.06
N ARG A 186 -5.38 5.63 0.18
CA ARG A 186 -5.09 4.30 -0.35
C ARG A 186 -5.35 3.29 0.75
N VAL A 187 -6.01 2.18 0.41
CA VAL A 187 -6.35 1.16 1.40
C VAL A 187 -5.99 -0.23 0.92
N VAL A 188 -5.60 -1.08 1.86
CA VAL A 188 -5.52 -2.52 1.68
C VAL A 188 -6.50 -3.17 2.65
N VAL A 189 -7.48 -3.88 2.12
CA VAL A 189 -8.57 -4.48 2.88
C VAL A 189 -8.45 -5.99 2.80
N TRP A 190 -8.44 -6.65 3.96
CA TRP A 190 -8.62 -8.10 4.06
C TRP A 190 -10.09 -8.37 4.33
N LEU A 191 -10.76 -9.00 3.37
CA LEU A 191 -12.16 -9.36 3.49
C LEU A 191 -12.31 -10.68 4.23
N ALA A 192 -13.36 -10.78 5.05
CA ALA A 192 -13.92 -12.05 5.51
C ALA A 192 -14.63 -12.76 4.35
N ASP A 193 -14.87 -14.06 4.49
CA ASP A 193 -15.36 -14.86 3.37
C ASP A 193 -16.81 -14.56 2.98
N GLY A 194 -17.07 -14.58 1.67
CA GLY A 194 -18.42 -14.56 1.09
C GLY A 194 -19.15 -13.21 1.10
N GLU A 195 -18.74 -12.29 1.96
CA GLU A 195 -19.33 -10.96 2.09
C GLU A 195 -18.20 -9.93 2.00
N SER A 196 -18.42 -8.78 1.37
CA SER A 196 -17.42 -7.69 1.34
C SER A 196 -17.19 -7.04 2.72
N LEU A 197 -17.28 -7.80 3.80
CA LEU A 197 -17.05 -7.41 5.18
C LEU A 197 -15.54 -7.39 5.45
N ALA A 198 -15.01 -6.25 5.84
CA ALA A 198 -13.61 -6.10 6.17
C ALA A 198 -13.29 -6.71 7.53
N ARG A 199 -12.28 -7.58 7.56
CA ARG A 199 -11.65 -8.04 8.80
C ARG A 199 -10.56 -7.08 9.25
N TRP A 200 -9.76 -6.58 8.30
CA TRP A 200 -8.71 -5.61 8.54
C TRP A 200 -8.64 -4.56 7.43
N VAL A 201 -8.45 -3.31 7.82
CA VAL A 201 -8.23 -2.18 6.91
C VAL A 201 -6.90 -1.53 7.24
N LEU A 202 -5.97 -1.55 6.29
CA LEU A 202 -4.77 -0.74 6.34
C LEU A 202 -5.00 0.56 5.58
N ILE A 203 -4.92 1.68 6.28
CA ILE A 203 -5.03 3.03 5.73
C ILE A 203 -3.64 3.51 5.38
N ILE A 204 -3.42 3.80 4.11
CA ILE A 204 -2.20 4.39 3.57
C ILE A 204 -2.56 5.81 3.19
N LYS A 205 -2.29 6.75 4.12
CA LYS A 205 -2.44 8.16 3.83
C LYS A 205 -1.55 8.52 2.63
N PRO A 206 -2.06 9.29 1.66
CA PRO A 206 -1.23 9.79 0.58
C PRO A 206 -0.27 10.81 1.19
N ALA A 207 0.91 10.36 1.61
CA ALA A 207 1.95 11.27 2.06
C ALA A 207 2.20 12.28 0.94
N THR A 208 1.97 13.55 1.23
CA THR A 208 2.22 14.65 0.30
C THR A 208 3.72 14.93 0.27
N CYS A 209 4.48 13.93 -0.18
CA CYS A 209 5.93 14.00 -0.28
C CYS A 209 6.29 14.90 -1.46
N ALA A 210 6.78 16.09 -1.15
CA ALA A 210 7.34 17.02 -2.10
C ALA A 210 8.87 16.89 -2.17
N ARG A 211 9.45 17.46 -3.22
CA ARG A 211 10.91 17.46 -3.42
C ARG A 211 11.38 18.87 -3.75
N VAL A 212 12.51 19.24 -3.19
CA VAL A 212 13.21 20.48 -3.53
C VAL A 212 14.67 20.16 -3.82
N SER A 213 15.22 20.82 -4.83
CA SER A 213 16.63 20.73 -5.22
C SER A 213 17.16 22.14 -5.36
N GLY A 214 18.30 22.45 -4.75
CA GLY A 214 18.87 23.79 -4.80
C GLY A 214 20.13 23.91 -3.95
N THR A 215 20.52 25.15 -3.68
CA THR A 215 21.65 25.48 -2.81
C THR A 215 21.16 25.73 -1.38
N ILE A 216 21.87 25.21 -0.39
CA ILE A 216 21.60 25.53 1.02
C ILE A 216 21.98 26.99 1.27
N THR A 217 21.01 27.84 1.58
CA THR A 217 21.24 29.29 1.77
C THR A 217 21.23 29.72 3.24
N ALA A 218 20.59 28.94 4.11
CA ALA A 218 20.64 29.15 5.55
C ALA A 218 20.53 27.80 6.27
N LEU A 219 21.25 27.68 7.39
CA LEU A 219 21.18 26.50 8.26
C LEU A 219 21.04 26.93 9.73
N SER A 220 20.01 26.41 10.41
CA SER A 220 19.81 26.56 11.85
C SER A 220 19.89 25.21 12.55
N SER A 221 19.61 25.16 13.86
CA SER A 221 19.55 23.90 14.63
C SER A 221 18.31 23.05 14.34
N GLU A 222 17.28 23.60 13.71
CA GLU A 222 15.99 22.93 13.49
C GLU A 222 15.47 23.09 12.05
N THR A 223 16.12 23.95 11.25
CA THR A 223 15.68 24.26 9.89
C THR A 223 16.85 24.32 8.92
N ILE A 224 16.56 23.96 7.68
CA ILE A 224 17.44 24.09 6.52
C ILE A 224 16.70 24.83 5.42
N GLU A 225 17.29 25.89 4.88
CA GLU A 225 16.71 26.64 3.78
C GLU A 225 17.42 26.28 2.48
N ILE A 226 16.65 25.79 1.50
CA ILE A 226 17.15 25.39 0.19
C ILE A 226 16.56 26.34 -0.85
N THR A 227 17.41 27.06 -1.57
CA THR A 227 17.00 27.94 -2.67
C THR A 227 17.24 27.24 -4.01
N PRO A 228 16.19 26.84 -4.73
CA PRO A 228 16.30 26.38 -6.11
C PRO A 228 16.74 27.52 -7.04
N ASP A 229 17.35 27.17 -8.18
CA ASP A 229 17.98 28.16 -9.07
C ASP A 229 17.01 29.25 -9.58
N ASP A 230 15.76 28.88 -9.85
CA ASP A 230 14.73 29.74 -10.45
C ASP A 230 13.48 29.91 -9.56
N SER A 231 13.60 29.70 -8.25
CA SER A 231 12.45 29.85 -7.34
C SER A 231 12.82 30.50 -6.02
N GLU A 232 11.80 30.81 -5.24
CA GLU A 232 11.97 31.26 -3.87
C GLU A 232 12.55 30.14 -2.99
N ALA A 233 13.20 30.58 -1.93
CA ALA A 233 13.81 29.71 -0.94
C ALA A 233 12.75 28.90 -0.18
N VAL A 234 13.04 27.63 0.03
CA VAL A 234 12.16 26.69 0.74
C VAL A 234 12.78 26.37 2.09
N THR A 235 12.14 26.81 3.17
CA THR A 235 12.53 26.45 4.53
C THR A 235 11.93 25.11 4.91
N LEU A 236 12.78 24.15 5.27
CA LEU A 236 12.38 22.84 5.75
C LEU A 236 12.75 22.68 7.21
N HIS A 237 11.83 22.17 8.01
CA HIS A 237 12.10 21.69 9.36
C HIS A 237 12.78 20.33 9.29
N TYR A 238 13.64 20.01 10.25
CA TYR A 238 14.20 18.68 10.40
C TYR A 238 14.28 18.28 11.87
N ASN A 239 14.27 16.98 12.14
CA ASN A 239 14.31 16.42 13.48
C ASN A 239 15.26 15.21 13.53
N GLU A 240 15.20 14.45 14.62
CA GLU A 240 16.02 13.24 14.82
C GLU A 240 15.71 12.09 13.86
N ASP A 241 14.53 12.09 13.22
CA ASP A 241 14.13 11.10 12.21
C ASP A 241 14.57 11.49 10.80
N THR A 242 14.96 12.75 10.57
CA THR A 242 15.44 13.21 9.26
C THR A 242 16.76 12.54 8.88
N VAL A 243 16.77 11.87 7.72
CA VAL A 243 17.97 11.17 7.22
C VAL A 243 18.84 12.09 6.37
N PHE A 244 20.03 12.43 6.85
CA PHE A 244 21.04 13.17 6.07
C PHE A 244 22.02 12.23 5.36
N VAL A 245 22.22 12.45 4.06
CA VAL A 245 23.18 11.71 3.23
C VAL A 245 24.23 12.67 2.73
N LEU A 246 25.45 12.56 3.27
CA LEU A 246 26.48 13.57 3.10
C LEU A 246 27.49 13.31 1.97
N ASN A 247 27.33 12.30 1.11
CA ASN A 247 28.17 12.03 -0.11
C ASN A 247 29.65 12.52 -0.08
N GLY A 248 30.39 12.25 1.00
CA GLY A 248 31.82 12.65 1.14
C GLY A 248 32.09 13.88 2.00
N PHE A 249 31.07 14.64 2.40
CA PHE A 249 31.14 15.69 3.41
C PHE A 249 31.06 15.12 4.83
N ILE A 250 31.62 15.87 5.77
CA ILE A 250 31.56 15.55 7.21
C ILE A 250 30.45 16.32 7.94
N ALA A 251 29.90 17.37 7.30
CA ALA A 251 28.84 18.21 7.84
C ALA A 251 28.04 18.86 6.70
N VAL A 252 26.81 19.26 7.03
CA VAL A 252 25.95 20.11 6.19
C VAL A 252 26.38 21.56 6.42
N GLU A 253 26.62 22.30 5.34
CA GLU A 253 27.08 23.69 5.37
C GLU A 253 26.35 24.53 4.31
N GLU A 254 26.23 25.84 4.56
CA GLU A 254 25.70 26.80 3.58
C GLU A 254 26.56 26.82 2.30
N GLY A 255 25.92 26.99 1.14
CA GLY A 255 26.55 26.97 -0.17
C GLY A 255 26.66 25.59 -0.82
N GLN A 256 26.37 24.50 -0.10
CA GLN A 256 26.34 23.14 -0.67
C GLN A 256 25.05 22.92 -1.49
N LEU A 257 25.10 22.03 -2.48
CA LEU A 257 23.89 21.57 -3.17
C LEU A 257 23.16 20.53 -2.31
N ALA A 258 21.83 20.64 -2.27
CA ALA A 258 20.97 19.71 -1.56
C ALA A 258 19.76 19.30 -2.39
N ARG A 259 19.37 18.04 -2.23
CA ARG A 259 18.09 17.49 -2.68
C ARG A 259 17.34 16.93 -1.49
N ALA A 260 16.24 17.55 -1.13
CA ALA A 260 15.41 17.13 -0.02
C ALA A 260 14.08 16.54 -0.50
N ALA A 261 13.65 15.47 0.16
CA ALA A 261 12.28 14.99 0.15
C ALA A 261 11.65 15.38 1.50
N TYR A 262 10.45 15.95 1.47
CA TYR A 262 9.80 16.52 2.64
C TYR A 262 8.29 16.34 2.58
N GLU A 263 7.66 16.30 3.76
CA GLU A 263 6.20 16.33 3.89
C GLU A 263 5.70 17.76 3.68
N SER A 264 4.87 17.97 2.66
CA SER A 264 4.49 19.32 2.22
C SER A 264 3.54 20.05 3.17
N GLU A 265 2.81 19.31 4.00
CA GLU A 265 1.87 19.90 4.98
C GLU A 265 2.61 20.59 6.14
N ASN A 266 3.65 19.94 6.65
CA ASN A 266 4.39 20.39 7.84
C ASN A 266 5.79 20.93 7.49
N MET A 267 6.18 20.89 6.21
CA MET A 267 7.52 21.24 5.73
C MET A 267 8.64 20.43 6.43
N LEU A 268 8.33 19.21 6.89
CA LEU A 268 9.27 18.35 7.60
C LEU A 268 10.10 17.53 6.62
N ALA A 269 11.41 17.69 6.64
CA ALA A 269 12.33 16.93 5.82
C ALA A 269 12.41 15.48 6.29
N GLU A 270 12.11 14.54 5.39
CA GLU A 270 12.32 13.11 5.64
C GLU A 270 13.76 12.71 5.30
N ARG A 271 14.29 13.28 4.21
CA ARG A 271 15.63 12.95 3.73
C ARG A 271 16.26 14.13 3.00
N VAL A 272 17.51 14.42 3.32
CA VAL A 272 18.32 15.44 2.66
C VAL A 272 19.59 14.81 2.11
N ASN A 273 19.77 14.84 0.79
CA ASN A 273 21.00 14.39 0.14
C ASN A 273 21.82 15.61 -0.24
N VAL A 274 23.03 15.72 0.30
CA VAL A 274 23.96 16.82 0.05
C VAL A 274 25.01 16.36 -0.96
N SER A 275 25.37 17.22 -1.90
CA SER A 275 26.37 16.93 -2.94
C SER A 275 27.22 18.15 -3.29
N LEU A 276 28.33 17.91 -3.99
CA LEU A 276 29.14 18.98 -4.55
C LEU A 276 28.37 19.72 -5.65
N ALA A 277 28.64 21.01 -5.82
CA ALA A 277 28.14 21.78 -6.93
C ALA A 277 28.75 21.26 -8.24
N GLY A 278 28.00 20.49 -9.03
CA GLY A 278 28.39 20.08 -10.38
C GLY A 278 28.38 18.58 -10.73
N ASP A 279 27.84 17.70 -9.87
CA ASP A 279 27.62 16.26 -10.18
C ASP A 279 26.22 15.95 -10.75
#